data_AF-A0A813LAE0-F1
#
_entry.id   AF-A0A813LAE0-F1
#
_cell.length_a   1.000
_cell.length_b   1.000
_cell.length_c   1.000
_cell.angle_alpha   90.00
_cell.angle_beta   90.00
_cell.angle_gamma   90.00
#
_symmetry.space_group_name_H-M   'P 1'
#
loop_
_entity.id
_entity.type
_entity.pdbx_description
1 polymer ?
#
loop_
_entity_poly.entity_id
_entity_poly.type
_entity_poly.pdbx_seq_one_letter_code
_entity_poly.pdbx_strand_id
1 'polypeptide(L)'
;MAAEVEGDGVPKALKNLLQRARFCTSHCQCVKREGFGHKSRSGHELRLLTAPEKEALKTQWLDEQALGKAGAAHLEEDRQGQLERREAAGVQHTEKLDQPWKLDFGKHKGKTLEQTDKADSGYLLHLVCSRVHEQRPTFRKALQETGRLDDALSKAPLLRHQSALRVLERSSLEDECGPSHPDVRKLRALQVAEAEAVLAEEAGSQQAEVQGQQAVAVPKKPPRRRPSRALVQLSHCLQCGDSGHKAPTCPHQSVPAPAATAVVLQTRLEKRKASLVAHLKYVSIHQRSVEYEERPAKRARAEVARGFQEMDRMTPRELTEAMLGDGLLADLTGAPCRNPRCDDLRKGYSANPVLGRLCSSKSTLWKDIYRRSKELACTAETAYY
;
A
#
# COMPACT_ATOMS: atom_id res chain seq x y z
N MET A 1 17.03 18.31 -65.01
CA MET A 1 17.42 19.18 -63.89
C MET A 1 16.17 19.45 -63.08
N ALA A 2 15.84 18.53 -62.17
CA ALA A 2 14.74 18.68 -61.23
C ALA A 2 15.34 19.14 -59.91
N ALA A 3 14.88 20.28 -59.40
CA ALA A 3 15.30 20.83 -58.13
C ALA A 3 14.67 20.00 -57.00
N GLU A 4 15.52 19.39 -56.18
CA GLU A 4 15.11 18.80 -54.91
C GLU A 4 14.76 19.94 -53.95
N VAL A 5 13.47 20.05 -53.63
CA VAL A 5 12.99 20.90 -52.54
C VAL A 5 13.21 20.12 -51.25
N GLU A 6 14.32 20.40 -50.56
CA GLU A 6 14.55 19.96 -49.18
C GLU A 6 13.48 20.58 -48.28
N GLY A 7 12.53 19.75 -47.86
CA GLY A 7 11.42 20.14 -46.99
C GLY A 7 11.87 20.49 -45.57
N ASP A 8 11.51 21.70 -45.18
CA ASP A 8 11.79 22.38 -43.92
C ASP A 8 11.57 21.52 -42.65
N GLY A 9 12.69 21.26 -41.97
CA GLY A 9 12.92 21.73 -40.60
C GLY A 9 11.75 21.67 -39.60
N VAL A 10 11.43 20.49 -39.08
CA VAL A 10 10.72 20.41 -37.79
C VAL A 10 11.54 21.22 -36.76
N PRO A 11 10.98 22.29 -36.17
CA PRO A 11 11.73 23.18 -35.29
C PRO A 11 12.40 22.38 -34.18
N LYS A 12 13.67 22.66 -33.89
CA LYS A 12 14.45 21.98 -32.83
C LYS A 12 13.69 21.98 -31.48
N ALA A 13 12.90 23.02 -31.23
CA ALA A 13 11.99 23.12 -30.10
C ALA A 13 10.91 22.01 -30.07
N LEU A 14 10.28 21.71 -31.21
CA LEU A 14 9.29 20.64 -31.31
C LEU A 14 9.96 19.26 -31.13
N LYS A 15 11.14 19.03 -31.72
CA LYS A 15 11.91 17.78 -31.51
C LYS A 15 12.23 17.53 -30.03
N ASN A 16 12.66 18.57 -29.30
CA ASN A 16 12.95 18.48 -27.86
C ASN A 16 11.68 18.23 -27.02
N LEU A 17 10.56 18.81 -27.42
CA LEU A 17 9.26 18.63 -26.74
C LEU A 17 8.73 17.20 -26.94
N LEU A 18 8.88 16.65 -28.16
CA LEU A 18 8.52 15.27 -28.48
C LEU A 18 9.43 14.24 -27.77
N GLN A 19 10.75 14.49 -27.68
CA GLN A 19 11.65 13.63 -26.90
C GLN A 19 11.29 13.62 -25.40
N ARG A 20 10.90 14.77 -24.84
CA ARG A 20 10.44 14.86 -23.43
C ARG A 20 9.11 14.14 -23.20
N ALA A 21 8.19 14.19 -24.15
CA ALA A 21 6.94 13.43 -24.10
C ALA A 21 7.20 11.92 -24.10
N ARG A 22 8.14 11.43 -24.94
CA ARG A 22 8.58 10.02 -24.99
C ARG A 22 9.25 9.53 -23.71
N PHE A 23 10.05 10.38 -23.06
CA PHE A 23 10.64 10.05 -21.76
C PHE A 23 9.55 9.85 -20.70
N CYS A 24 8.52 10.70 -20.71
CA CYS A 24 7.43 10.60 -19.76
C CYS A 24 6.54 9.38 -20.02
N THR A 25 6.17 9.07 -21.26
CA THR A 25 5.33 7.89 -21.55
C THR A 25 6.00 6.56 -21.22
N SER A 26 7.33 6.46 -21.35
CA SER A 26 8.09 5.24 -21.06
C SER A 26 8.45 5.06 -19.57
N HIS A 27 8.68 6.15 -18.82
CA HIS A 27 9.21 6.08 -17.45
C HIS A 27 8.27 6.63 -16.36
N CYS A 28 7.31 7.49 -16.72
CA CYS A 28 6.44 8.17 -15.76
C CYS A 28 4.98 8.03 -16.20
N GLN A 29 4.24 7.06 -15.62
CA GLN A 29 2.85 6.73 -15.99
C GLN A 29 1.81 7.89 -15.86
N CYS A 30 2.24 9.13 -15.65
CA CYS A 30 1.41 10.32 -15.47
C CYS A 30 0.56 10.68 -16.70
N VAL A 31 1.06 10.50 -17.93
CA VAL A 31 0.30 10.82 -19.16
C VAL A 31 -0.98 9.98 -19.28
N LYS A 32 -1.00 8.75 -18.72
CA LYS A 32 -2.17 7.87 -18.75
C LYS A 32 -3.24 8.23 -17.70
N ARG A 33 -2.92 8.99 -16.66
CA ARG A 33 -3.83 9.23 -15.52
C ARG A 33 -4.50 10.60 -15.51
N GLU A 34 -3.88 11.64 -16.07
CA GLU A 34 -4.35 13.03 -15.89
C GLU A 34 -4.68 13.78 -17.20
N GLY A 35 -4.65 13.11 -18.36
CA GLY A 35 -4.72 13.80 -19.65
C GLY A 35 -3.45 14.61 -19.94
N PHE A 36 -3.46 15.48 -20.96
CA PHE A 36 -2.30 16.22 -21.48
C PHE A 36 -1.78 17.35 -20.54
N GLY A 37 -1.81 17.16 -19.22
CA GLY A 37 -1.18 18.04 -18.23
C GLY A 37 -0.02 17.33 -17.55
N HIS A 38 1.15 17.97 -17.48
CA HIS A 38 2.36 17.37 -16.90
C HIS A 38 2.89 18.19 -15.72
N LYS A 39 2.69 17.74 -14.47
CA LYS A 39 3.36 18.37 -13.32
C LYS A 39 4.83 17.97 -13.28
N SER A 40 5.74 18.90 -13.58
CA SER A 40 7.17 18.76 -13.29
C SER A 40 7.48 19.46 -11.96
N ARG A 41 8.44 18.92 -11.21
CA ARG A 41 8.71 19.30 -9.82
C ARG A 41 9.67 20.49 -9.67
N SER A 42 9.85 21.29 -10.72
CA SER A 42 10.70 22.49 -10.68
C SER A 42 10.20 23.55 -11.67
N GLY A 43 9.64 24.64 -11.13
CA GLY A 43 9.66 25.99 -11.72
C GLY A 43 9.31 26.21 -13.20
N HIS A 44 8.54 25.33 -13.84
CA HIS A 44 8.13 25.52 -15.22
C HIS A 44 6.62 25.80 -15.29
N GLU A 45 6.26 26.96 -15.82
CA GLU A 45 4.87 27.27 -16.17
C GLU A 45 4.33 26.25 -17.17
N LEU A 46 3.14 25.73 -16.87
CA LEU A 46 2.39 24.86 -17.75
C LEU A 46 1.91 25.69 -18.95
N ARG A 47 2.59 25.58 -20.09
CA ARG A 47 2.05 26.09 -21.35
C ARG A 47 1.05 25.10 -21.92
N LEU A 48 -0.18 25.56 -22.16
CA LEU A 48 -1.17 24.80 -22.91
C LEU A 48 -0.64 24.55 -24.34
N LEU A 49 -0.70 23.29 -24.78
CA LEU A 49 -0.42 22.95 -26.18
C LEU A 49 -1.43 23.64 -27.09
N THR A 50 -0.93 24.27 -28.14
CA THR A 50 -1.76 24.82 -29.22
C THR A 50 -2.46 23.70 -29.98
N ALA A 51 -3.57 24.01 -30.67
CA ALA A 51 -4.29 23.04 -31.50
C ALA A 51 -3.38 22.28 -32.50
N PRO A 52 -2.48 22.93 -33.27
CA PRO A 52 -1.61 22.21 -34.20
C PRO A 52 -0.61 21.29 -33.48
N GLU A 53 -0.12 21.66 -32.29
CA GLU A 53 0.78 20.79 -31.51
C GLU A 53 0.07 19.53 -31.01
N LYS A 54 -1.22 19.64 -30.64
CA LYS A 54 -2.05 18.48 -30.27
C LYS A 54 -2.30 17.56 -31.44
N GLU A 55 -2.52 18.13 -32.63
CA GLU A 55 -2.79 17.36 -33.84
C GLU A 55 -1.55 16.62 -34.34
N ALA A 56 -0.37 17.25 -34.28
CA ALA A 56 0.91 16.62 -34.58
C ALA A 56 1.26 15.47 -33.63
N LEU A 57 0.96 15.62 -32.33
CA LEU A 57 1.15 14.53 -31.37
C LEU A 57 0.17 13.37 -31.61
N LYS A 58 -1.06 13.67 -32.05
CA LYS A 58 -2.07 12.66 -32.36
C LYS A 58 -1.67 11.81 -33.57
N THR A 59 -1.19 12.43 -34.65
CA THR A 59 -0.68 11.70 -35.83
C THR A 59 0.51 10.83 -35.47
N GLN A 60 1.49 11.36 -34.73
CA GLN A 60 2.65 10.59 -34.29
C GLN A 60 2.27 9.36 -33.44
N TRP A 61 1.29 9.51 -32.54
CA TRP A 61 0.80 8.38 -31.73
C TRP A 61 0.11 7.31 -32.56
N LEU A 62 -0.63 7.70 -33.61
CA LEU A 62 -1.26 6.76 -34.55
C LEU A 62 -0.21 6.00 -35.37
N ASP A 63 0.86 6.68 -35.80
CA ASP A 63 1.98 6.05 -36.51
C ASP A 63 2.72 5.04 -35.61
N GLU A 64 2.94 5.38 -34.33
CA GLU A 64 3.53 4.46 -33.35
C GLU A 64 2.62 3.25 -33.08
N GLN A 65 1.29 3.41 -33.07
CA GLN A 65 0.36 2.28 -33.00
C GLN A 65 0.40 1.39 -34.25
N ALA A 66 0.51 1.98 -35.44
CA ALA A 66 0.61 1.23 -36.69
C ALA A 66 1.92 0.41 -36.73
N LEU A 67 3.04 1.01 -36.33
CA LEU A 67 4.34 0.32 -36.22
C LEU A 67 4.34 -0.76 -35.13
N GLY A 68 3.67 -0.52 -33.99
CA GLY A 68 3.53 -1.51 -32.93
C GLY A 68 2.74 -2.76 -33.36
N LYS A 69 1.71 -2.59 -34.19
CA LYS A 69 0.95 -3.72 -34.77
C LYS A 69 1.78 -4.52 -35.77
N ALA A 70 2.60 -3.85 -36.59
CA ALA A 70 3.51 -4.54 -37.51
C ALA A 70 4.61 -5.32 -36.77
N GLY A 71 5.16 -4.76 -35.68
CA GLY A 71 6.15 -5.46 -34.85
C GLY A 71 5.58 -6.66 -34.08
N ALA A 72 4.31 -6.59 -33.66
CA ALA A 72 3.63 -7.71 -33.01
C ALA A 72 3.45 -8.92 -33.96
N ALA A 73 3.13 -8.67 -35.24
CA ALA A 73 2.99 -9.73 -36.23
C ALA A 73 4.31 -10.48 -36.48
N HIS A 74 5.42 -9.76 -36.60
CA HIS A 74 6.75 -10.36 -36.81
C HIS A 74 7.22 -11.20 -35.60
N LEU A 75 6.91 -10.74 -34.37
CA LEU A 75 7.23 -11.50 -33.16
C LEU A 75 6.41 -12.79 -33.05
N GLU A 76 5.19 -12.80 -33.57
CA GLU A 76 4.33 -13.97 -33.59
C GLU A 76 4.81 -14.99 -34.63
N GLU A 77 5.23 -14.54 -35.82
CA GLU A 77 5.90 -15.37 -36.83
C GLU A 77 7.21 -15.97 -36.31
N ASP A 78 8.06 -15.19 -35.63
CA ASP A 78 9.30 -15.70 -35.01
C ASP A 78 9.00 -16.75 -33.92
N ARG A 79 7.94 -16.54 -33.13
CA ARG A 79 7.51 -17.50 -32.10
C ARG A 79 7.03 -18.81 -32.73
N GLN A 80 6.30 -18.72 -33.83
CA GLN A 80 5.79 -19.87 -34.57
C GLN A 80 6.94 -20.64 -35.22
N GLY A 81 7.89 -19.95 -35.85
CA GLY A 81 9.11 -20.54 -36.38
C GLY A 81 9.99 -21.19 -35.30
N GLN A 82 10.03 -20.65 -34.08
CA GLN A 82 10.73 -21.30 -32.95
C GLN A 82 10.01 -22.57 -32.46
N LEU A 83 8.68 -22.60 -32.49
CA LEU A 83 7.89 -23.79 -32.14
C LEU A 83 8.09 -24.89 -33.17
N GLU A 84 8.00 -24.56 -34.46
CA GLU A 84 8.22 -25.51 -35.56
C GLU A 84 9.66 -26.04 -35.56
N ARG A 85 10.67 -25.19 -35.29
CA ARG A 85 12.06 -25.66 -35.12
C ARG A 85 12.22 -26.57 -33.90
N ARG A 86 11.46 -26.37 -32.83
CA ARG A 86 11.47 -27.26 -31.65
C ARG A 86 10.81 -28.61 -31.92
N GLU A 87 9.72 -28.61 -32.69
CA GLU A 87 9.03 -29.84 -33.13
C GLU A 87 9.87 -30.61 -34.14
N ALA A 88 10.44 -29.93 -35.15
CA ALA A 88 11.31 -30.51 -36.17
C ALA A 88 12.65 -31.01 -35.61
N ALA A 89 13.18 -30.37 -34.55
CA ALA A 89 14.38 -30.84 -33.86
C ALA A 89 14.18 -32.17 -33.13
N GLY A 90 12.97 -32.75 -33.14
CA GLY A 90 12.72 -34.07 -32.57
C GLY A 90 13.20 -34.13 -31.13
N VAL A 91 13.01 -33.05 -30.36
CA VAL A 91 13.24 -33.05 -28.92
C VAL A 91 12.13 -33.90 -28.31
N GLN A 92 12.27 -35.21 -28.51
CA GLN A 92 11.64 -36.20 -27.67
C GLN A 92 12.03 -35.77 -26.26
N HIS A 93 11.02 -35.38 -25.49
CA HIS A 93 11.09 -35.29 -24.04
C HIS A 93 11.33 -36.72 -23.54
N THR A 94 12.49 -37.29 -23.87
CA THR A 94 12.98 -38.50 -23.26
C THR A 94 13.07 -38.13 -21.79
N GLU A 95 12.21 -38.78 -21.04
CA GLU A 95 12.13 -38.70 -19.60
C GLU A 95 13.54 -38.91 -19.04
N LYS A 96 14.25 -37.80 -18.80
CA LYS A 96 15.41 -37.79 -17.91
C LYS A 96 14.87 -37.91 -16.49
N LEU A 97 14.25 -39.05 -16.20
CA LEU A 97 13.79 -39.47 -14.88
C LEU A 97 14.95 -39.61 -13.89
N ASP A 98 16.19 -39.60 -14.38
CA ASP A 98 17.40 -39.71 -13.55
C ASP A 98 18.05 -38.36 -13.22
N GLN A 99 17.45 -37.20 -13.56
CA GLN A 99 18.04 -35.96 -13.11
C GLN A 99 17.76 -35.72 -11.62
N PRO A 100 18.79 -35.71 -10.75
CA PRO A 100 18.63 -35.44 -9.33
C PRO A 100 17.95 -34.07 -9.19
N TRP A 101 16.87 -34.02 -8.40
CA TRP A 101 16.03 -32.85 -8.14
C TRP A 101 16.81 -31.52 -8.11
N LYS A 102 16.90 -30.85 -9.27
CA LYS A 102 17.47 -29.50 -9.41
C LYS A 102 16.36 -28.52 -9.10
N LEU A 103 16.47 -27.86 -7.96
CA LEU A 103 15.48 -26.90 -7.49
C LEU A 103 16.16 -25.54 -7.33
N ASP A 104 15.41 -24.48 -7.62
CA ASP A 104 15.88 -23.11 -7.39
C ASP A 104 15.75 -22.74 -5.92
N PHE A 105 16.78 -23.14 -5.17
CA PHE A 105 17.05 -22.70 -3.82
C PHE A 105 17.72 -21.33 -3.88
N GLY A 106 17.11 -20.27 -3.32
CA GLY A 106 17.58 -18.89 -3.51
C GLY A 106 19.10 -18.68 -3.34
N LYS A 107 19.70 -19.25 -2.28
CA LYS A 107 21.16 -19.21 -1.99
C LYS A 107 21.98 -20.22 -2.84
N HIS A 108 21.34 -21.27 -3.32
CA HIS A 108 21.96 -22.43 -3.98
C HIS A 108 21.28 -22.72 -5.34
N LYS A 109 21.11 -21.69 -6.18
CA LYS A 109 20.43 -21.82 -7.47
C LYS A 109 21.10 -22.87 -8.36
N GLY A 110 20.30 -23.70 -9.01
CA GLY A 110 20.77 -24.76 -9.91
C GLY A 110 21.49 -25.94 -9.26
N LYS A 111 21.61 -25.97 -7.91
CA LYS A 111 22.18 -27.11 -7.19
C LYS A 111 21.11 -28.17 -6.93
N THR A 112 21.54 -29.43 -6.85
CA THR A 112 20.67 -30.54 -6.43
C THR A 112 20.42 -30.49 -4.92
N LEU A 113 19.41 -31.21 -4.45
CA LEU A 113 19.15 -31.41 -3.01
C LEU A 113 20.41 -31.87 -2.26
N GLU A 114 21.10 -32.90 -2.77
CA GLU A 114 22.31 -33.45 -2.16
C GLU A 114 23.47 -32.47 -2.16
N GLN A 115 23.67 -31.72 -3.24
CA GLN A 115 24.71 -30.69 -3.31
C GLN A 115 24.44 -29.56 -2.33
N THR A 116 23.16 -29.21 -2.14
CA THR A 116 22.74 -28.19 -1.19
C THR A 116 22.98 -28.65 0.23
N ASP A 117 22.65 -29.90 0.56
CA ASP A 117 22.88 -30.48 1.88
C ASP A 117 24.37 -30.64 2.22
N LYS A 118 25.19 -31.08 1.26
CA LYS A 118 26.65 -31.14 1.42
C LYS A 118 27.26 -29.75 1.64
N ALA A 119 26.70 -28.71 1.01
CA ALA A 119 27.20 -27.35 1.14
C ALA A 119 26.70 -26.65 2.41
N ASP A 120 25.45 -26.92 2.82
CA ASP A 120 24.77 -26.24 3.93
C ASP A 120 23.62 -27.13 4.46
N SER A 121 23.96 -28.11 5.31
CA SER A 121 22.99 -29.08 5.86
C SER A 121 21.89 -28.40 6.69
N GLY A 122 22.18 -27.24 7.29
CA GLY A 122 21.21 -26.45 8.03
C GLY A 122 20.18 -25.76 7.14
N TYR A 123 20.48 -25.53 5.85
CA TYR A 123 19.61 -24.78 4.95
C TYR A 123 18.31 -25.53 4.61
N LEU A 124 18.40 -26.82 4.27
CA LEU A 124 17.21 -27.63 3.96
C LEU A 124 16.28 -27.71 5.18
N LEU A 125 16.87 -27.91 6.35
CA LEU A 125 16.15 -27.98 7.61
C LEU A 125 15.48 -26.64 7.95
N HIS A 126 16.16 -25.51 7.71
CA HIS A 126 15.56 -24.18 7.82
C HIS A 126 14.36 -24.00 6.88
N LEU A 127 14.43 -24.48 5.63
CA LEU A 127 13.30 -24.42 4.69
C LEU A 127 12.10 -25.26 5.16
N VAL A 128 12.35 -26.40 5.79
CA VAL A 128 11.31 -27.24 6.41
C VAL A 128 10.70 -26.53 7.61
N CYS A 129 11.51 -25.99 8.53
CA CYS A 129 11.05 -25.18 9.67
C CYS A 129 10.21 -23.96 9.23
N SER A 130 10.56 -23.35 8.10
CA SER A 130 9.84 -22.21 7.51
C SER A 130 8.62 -22.61 6.68
N ARG A 131 8.23 -23.90 6.68
CA ARG A 131 7.09 -24.45 5.92
C ARG A 131 7.13 -24.20 4.42
N VAL A 132 8.31 -24.00 3.83
CA VAL A 132 8.46 -23.77 2.39
C VAL A 132 8.04 -25.01 1.58
N HIS A 133 8.19 -26.20 2.17
CA HIS A 133 7.74 -27.46 1.60
C HIS A 133 6.21 -27.55 1.44
N GLU A 134 5.42 -26.87 2.27
CA GLU A 134 3.96 -26.80 2.10
C GLU A 134 3.58 -25.92 0.90
N GLN A 135 4.34 -24.85 0.66
CA GLN A 135 4.10 -23.90 -0.42
C GLN A 135 4.62 -24.39 -1.79
N ARG A 136 5.60 -25.31 -1.79
CA ARG A 136 6.26 -25.81 -3.00
C ARG A 136 6.13 -27.34 -3.08
N PRO A 137 5.08 -27.86 -3.76
CA PRO A 137 4.82 -29.30 -3.80
C PRO A 137 5.95 -30.10 -4.46
N THR A 138 6.63 -29.53 -5.44
CA THR A 138 7.81 -30.15 -6.08
C THR A 138 8.95 -30.34 -5.10
N PHE A 139 9.19 -29.38 -4.20
CA PHE A 139 10.21 -29.48 -3.16
C PHE A 139 9.84 -30.53 -2.11
N ARG A 140 8.56 -30.61 -1.73
CA ARG A 140 8.08 -31.67 -0.83
C ARG A 140 8.26 -33.06 -1.43
N LYS A 141 7.86 -33.26 -2.69
CA LYS A 141 8.03 -34.53 -3.41
C LYS A 141 9.51 -34.92 -3.47
N ALA A 142 10.39 -33.96 -3.79
CA ALA A 142 11.83 -34.17 -3.80
C ALA A 142 12.40 -34.60 -2.43
N LEU A 143 11.95 -34.01 -1.33
CA LEU A 143 12.35 -34.40 0.02
C LEU A 143 11.80 -35.79 0.43
N GLN A 144 10.60 -36.15 -0.02
CA GLN A 144 10.00 -37.46 0.23
C GLN A 144 10.74 -38.56 -0.52
N GLU A 145 11.01 -38.37 -1.81
CA GLU A 145 11.73 -39.36 -2.63
C GLU A 145 13.16 -39.59 -2.16
N THR A 146 13.79 -38.55 -1.60
CA THR A 146 15.12 -38.66 -1.00
C THR A 146 15.11 -39.22 0.44
N GLY A 147 13.94 -39.50 1.02
CA GLY A 147 13.80 -40.00 2.39
C GLY A 147 14.20 -39.00 3.48
N ARG A 148 14.27 -37.71 3.14
CA ARG A 148 14.78 -36.64 4.04
C ARG A 148 13.67 -35.87 4.74
N LEU A 149 12.44 -35.95 4.24
CA LEU A 149 11.33 -35.17 4.80
C LEU A 149 11.06 -35.54 6.26
N ASP A 150 11.01 -36.84 6.58
CA ASP A 150 10.62 -37.30 7.92
C ASP A 150 11.69 -36.97 8.97
N ASP A 151 12.97 -37.13 8.61
CA ASP A 151 14.09 -36.70 9.45
C ASP A 151 14.08 -35.18 9.68
N ALA A 152 13.78 -34.39 8.65
CA ALA A 152 13.68 -32.94 8.79
C ALA A 152 12.47 -32.51 9.64
N LEU A 153 11.32 -33.18 9.47
CA LEU A 153 10.11 -32.91 10.25
C LEU A 153 10.28 -33.30 11.73
N SER A 154 10.99 -34.39 12.03
CA SER A 154 11.27 -34.79 13.42
C SER A 154 12.24 -33.82 14.11
N LYS A 155 13.21 -33.26 13.38
CA LYS A 155 14.17 -32.27 13.91
C LYS A 155 13.62 -30.84 13.97
N ALA A 156 12.60 -30.51 13.18
CA ALA A 156 12.09 -29.15 13.06
C ALA A 156 11.55 -28.53 14.37
N PRO A 157 10.78 -29.24 15.23
CA PRO A 157 10.35 -28.71 16.53
C PRO A 157 11.54 -28.33 17.42
N LEU A 158 12.49 -29.25 17.61
CA LEU A 158 13.68 -29.03 18.43
C LEU A 158 14.49 -27.81 17.98
N LEU A 159 14.64 -27.61 16.67
CA LEU A 159 15.36 -26.45 16.15
C LEU A 159 14.58 -25.14 16.28
N ARG A 160 13.25 -25.19 16.13
CA ARG A 160 12.41 -24.02 16.41
C ARG A 160 12.52 -23.62 17.88
N HIS A 161 12.47 -24.59 18.80
CA HIS A 161 12.68 -24.36 20.23
C HIS A 161 14.07 -23.77 20.53
N GLN A 162 15.15 -24.39 20.03
CA GLN A 162 16.50 -23.88 20.22
C GLN A 162 16.71 -22.49 19.60
N SER A 163 16.06 -22.19 18.47
CA SER A 163 16.10 -20.86 17.88
C SER A 163 15.33 -19.85 18.73
N ALA A 164 14.19 -20.23 19.30
CA ALA A 164 13.41 -19.39 20.19
C ALA A 164 14.22 -19.02 21.45
N LEU A 165 14.86 -20.00 22.09
CA LEU A 165 15.76 -19.77 23.22
C LEU A 165 16.88 -18.79 22.89
N ARG A 166 17.56 -18.97 21.75
CA ARG A 166 18.61 -18.05 21.30
C ARG A 166 18.11 -16.63 21.05
N VAL A 167 16.87 -16.47 20.60
CA VAL A 167 16.26 -15.14 20.42
C VAL A 167 16.03 -14.47 21.77
N LEU A 168 15.55 -15.21 22.77
CA LEU A 168 15.32 -14.68 24.12
C LEU A 168 16.64 -14.32 24.82
N GLU A 169 17.63 -15.22 24.78
CA GLU A 169 18.98 -14.96 25.32
C GLU A 169 19.63 -13.74 24.68
N ARG A 170 19.51 -13.63 23.35
CA ARG A 170 20.02 -12.44 22.65
C ARG A 170 19.28 -11.17 23.02
N SER A 171 17.97 -11.25 23.30
CA SER A 171 17.20 -10.09 23.72
C SER A 171 17.62 -9.58 25.10
N SER A 172 17.92 -10.47 26.05
CA SER A 172 18.41 -10.08 27.38
C SER A 172 19.79 -9.40 27.32
N LEU A 173 20.67 -9.85 26.43
CA LEU A 173 21.99 -9.21 26.26
C LEU A 173 21.91 -7.83 25.59
N GLU A 174 20.92 -7.60 24.74
CA GLU A 174 20.76 -6.32 24.05
C GLU A 174 20.20 -5.21 24.94
N ASP A 175 19.47 -5.56 26.00
CA ASP A 175 19.00 -4.59 27.00
C ASP A 175 20.18 -3.97 27.78
N GLU A 176 21.33 -4.65 27.83
CA GLU A 176 22.56 -4.14 28.44
C GLU A 176 23.36 -3.19 27.52
N CYS A 177 23.19 -3.30 26.19
CA CYS A 177 23.99 -2.57 25.19
C CYS A 177 23.52 -1.12 24.90
N GLY A 178 22.67 -0.55 25.77
CA GLY A 178 22.19 0.82 25.64
C GLY A 178 21.00 0.99 24.68
N PRO A 179 20.57 2.23 24.41
CA PRO A 179 19.30 2.47 23.74
C PRO A 179 19.35 2.12 22.24
N SER A 180 18.79 0.95 21.89
CA SER A 180 18.56 0.56 20.50
C SER A 180 17.52 1.43 19.78
N HIS A 181 17.67 1.57 18.46
CA HIS A 181 16.75 2.34 17.61
C HIS A 181 15.30 1.82 17.71
N PRO A 182 14.25 2.69 17.70
CA PRO A 182 12.86 2.27 17.92
C PRO A 182 12.36 1.19 16.95
N ASP A 183 12.75 1.23 15.67
CA ASP A 183 12.39 0.18 14.72
C ASP A 183 13.07 -1.17 14.98
N VAL A 184 14.31 -1.15 15.49
CA VAL A 184 15.02 -2.37 15.91
C VAL A 184 14.34 -2.97 17.13
N ARG A 185 13.95 -2.13 18.11
CA ARG A 185 13.14 -2.55 19.26
C ARG A 185 11.82 -3.19 18.85
N LYS A 186 11.09 -2.60 17.90
CA LYS A 186 9.85 -3.18 17.38
C LYS A 186 10.09 -4.54 16.73
N LEU A 187 11.15 -4.67 15.93
CA LEU A 187 11.50 -5.94 15.30
C LEU A 187 11.87 -6.99 16.36
N ARG A 188 12.65 -6.60 17.38
CA ARG A 188 13.00 -7.45 18.51
C ARG A 188 11.80 -7.89 19.31
N ALA A 189 10.90 -6.99 19.66
CA ALA A 189 9.66 -7.32 20.36
C ALA A 189 8.80 -8.32 19.57
N LEU A 190 8.74 -8.21 18.24
CA LEU A 190 8.05 -9.19 17.40
C LEU A 190 8.76 -10.56 17.40
N GLN A 191 10.09 -10.58 17.39
CA GLN A 191 10.88 -11.82 17.44
C GLN A 191 10.77 -12.51 18.81
N VAL A 192 10.80 -11.75 19.90
CA VAL A 192 10.61 -12.23 21.27
C VAL A 192 9.21 -12.82 21.42
N ALA A 193 8.17 -12.12 20.99
CA ALA A 193 6.79 -12.63 21.03
C ALA A 193 6.61 -13.91 20.19
N GLU A 194 7.30 -14.01 19.04
CA GLU A 194 7.31 -15.22 18.21
C GLU A 194 8.04 -16.38 18.92
N ALA A 195 9.17 -16.11 19.58
CA ALA A 195 9.91 -17.09 20.36
C ALA A 195 9.10 -17.60 21.56
N GLU A 196 8.49 -16.69 22.34
CA GLU A 196 7.62 -17.04 23.47
C GLU A 196 6.43 -17.89 23.03
N ALA A 197 5.82 -17.58 21.88
CA ALA A 197 4.72 -18.38 21.33
C ALA A 197 5.16 -19.80 20.98
N VAL A 198 6.35 -19.98 20.39
CA VAL A 198 6.92 -21.30 20.09
C VAL A 198 7.14 -22.11 21.37
N LEU A 199 7.70 -21.49 22.43
CA LEU A 199 7.92 -22.17 23.71
C LEU A 199 6.59 -22.54 24.40
N ALA A 200 5.57 -21.69 24.28
CA ALA A 200 4.25 -21.95 24.83
C ALA A 200 3.52 -23.09 24.10
N GLU A 201 3.66 -23.21 22.78
CA GLU A 201 3.07 -24.32 21.99
C GLU A 201 3.62 -25.69 22.45
N GLU A 202 4.91 -25.77 22.76
CA GLU A 202 5.53 -27.02 23.22
C GLU A 202 5.09 -27.39 24.64
N ALA A 203 5.04 -26.42 25.54
CA ALA A 203 4.52 -26.62 26.90
C ALA A 203 3.05 -27.10 26.87
N GLY A 204 2.23 -26.53 25.99
CA GLY A 204 0.83 -26.93 25.82
C GLY A 204 0.68 -28.32 25.19
N SER A 205 1.54 -28.69 24.25
CA SER A 205 1.51 -30.01 23.60
C SER A 205 1.85 -31.14 24.58
N GLN A 206 2.82 -30.92 25.47
CA GLN A 206 3.18 -31.89 26.52
C GLN A 206 2.07 -32.05 27.58
N GLN A 207 1.28 -31.00 27.84
CA GLN A 207 0.15 -31.07 28.77
C GLN A 207 -1.12 -31.67 28.13
N ALA A 208 -1.34 -31.42 26.84
CA ALA A 208 -2.50 -31.95 26.10
C ALA A 208 -2.44 -33.48 25.88
N GLU A 209 -1.24 -34.07 25.89
CA GLU A 209 -1.07 -35.53 25.78
C GLU A 209 -1.45 -36.29 27.07
N VAL A 210 -1.48 -35.60 28.22
CA VAL A 210 -1.82 -36.20 29.52
C VAL A 210 -3.30 -36.03 29.89
N GLN A 211 -4.01 -35.09 29.25
CA GLN A 211 -5.43 -34.86 29.50
C GLN A 211 -6.18 -34.78 28.17
N GLY A 212 -6.63 -35.94 27.69
CA GLY A 212 -7.60 -35.97 26.60
C GLY A 212 -8.92 -35.36 27.07
N GLN A 213 -9.12 -34.05 26.87
CA GLN A 213 -10.45 -33.41 26.87
C GLN A 213 -10.46 -31.92 26.47
N GLN A 214 -11.34 -31.65 25.51
CA GLN A 214 -12.21 -30.46 25.36
C GLN A 214 -11.58 -29.06 25.56
N ALA A 215 -11.25 -28.42 24.44
CA ALA A 215 -10.85 -27.02 24.37
C ALA A 215 -12.01 -26.07 24.76
N VAL A 216 -11.91 -25.45 25.93
CA VAL A 216 -12.79 -24.37 26.38
C VAL A 216 -12.40 -23.06 25.67
N ALA A 217 -13.33 -22.46 24.94
CA ALA A 217 -13.11 -21.25 24.17
C ALA A 217 -12.89 -20.02 25.07
N VAL A 218 -11.70 -19.41 24.98
CA VAL A 218 -11.38 -18.17 25.69
C VAL A 218 -12.11 -16.97 25.04
N PRO A 219 -12.83 -16.13 25.82
CA PRO A 219 -13.55 -14.98 25.29
C PRO A 219 -12.58 -13.90 24.77
N LYS A 220 -12.66 -13.59 23.48
CA LYS A 220 -11.85 -12.54 22.82
C LYS A 220 -12.37 -11.14 23.18
N LYS A 221 -11.47 -10.28 23.67
CA LYS A 221 -11.75 -8.84 23.85
C LYS A 221 -12.02 -8.16 22.48
N PRO A 222 -12.99 -7.24 22.40
CA PRO A 222 -13.32 -6.56 21.15
C PRO A 222 -12.15 -5.68 20.67
N PRO A 223 -11.81 -5.70 19.37
CA PRO A 223 -10.74 -4.88 18.84
C PRO A 223 -11.06 -3.39 18.94
N ARG A 224 -10.09 -2.60 19.43
CA ARG A 224 -10.15 -1.12 19.40
C ARG A 224 -10.29 -0.66 17.94
N ARG A 225 -11.44 -0.07 17.60
CA ARG A 225 -11.72 0.51 16.29
C ARG A 225 -10.81 1.72 16.08
N ARG A 226 -9.82 1.60 15.20
CA ARG A 226 -9.16 2.76 14.62
C ARG A 226 -10.07 3.31 13.50
N PRO A 227 -10.28 4.63 13.39
CA PRO A 227 -10.99 5.22 12.27
C PRO A 227 -10.20 4.89 11.00
N SER A 228 -10.72 3.95 10.21
CA SER A 228 -10.11 3.57 8.95
C SER A 228 -10.43 4.63 7.92
N ARG A 229 -9.42 4.96 7.10
CA ARG A 229 -9.55 5.70 5.84
C ARG A 229 -10.88 5.36 5.16
N ALA A 230 -11.63 6.40 4.76
CA ALA A 230 -12.93 6.35 4.09
C ALA A 230 -13.15 5.01 3.36
N LEU A 231 -13.75 4.06 4.08
CA LEU A 231 -14.24 2.83 3.51
C LEU A 231 -15.41 3.28 2.65
N VAL A 232 -15.21 3.25 1.32
CA VAL A 232 -16.29 3.33 0.35
C VAL A 232 -17.36 2.35 0.83
N GLN A 233 -18.45 2.88 1.40
CA GLN A 233 -19.54 2.05 1.87
C GLN A 233 -20.21 1.52 0.62
N LEU A 234 -19.81 0.33 0.20
CA LEU A 234 -20.51 -0.39 -0.84
C LEU A 234 -21.92 -0.66 -0.34
N SER A 235 -22.91 -0.29 -1.15
CA SER A 235 -24.34 -0.41 -0.86
C SER A 235 -24.83 -1.86 -0.83
N HIS A 236 -23.98 -2.81 -1.17
CA HIS A 236 -24.27 -4.23 -1.25
C HIS A 236 -23.24 -5.05 -0.46
N CYS A 237 -23.69 -6.21 0.03
CA CYS A 237 -22.87 -7.19 0.69
C CYS A 237 -21.81 -7.74 -0.26
N LEU A 238 -20.53 -7.65 0.12
CA LEU A 238 -19.42 -8.19 -0.68
C LEU A 238 -19.41 -9.72 -0.79
N GLN A 239 -20.15 -10.43 0.06
CA GLN A 239 -20.18 -11.90 0.04
C GLN A 239 -21.29 -12.47 -0.84
N CYS A 240 -22.48 -11.86 -0.88
CA CYS A 240 -23.61 -12.38 -1.66
C CYS A 240 -24.23 -11.36 -2.64
N GLY A 241 -23.80 -10.10 -2.64
CA GLY A 241 -24.33 -9.05 -3.51
C GLY A 241 -25.64 -8.40 -3.05
N ASP A 242 -26.24 -8.87 -1.96
CA ASP A 242 -27.52 -8.34 -1.45
C ASP A 242 -27.34 -6.98 -0.75
N SER A 243 -28.26 -6.04 -0.99
CA SER A 243 -28.31 -4.73 -0.33
C SER A 243 -28.97 -4.75 1.05
N GLY A 244 -29.67 -5.83 1.42
CA GLY A 244 -30.38 -5.94 2.69
C GLY A 244 -29.48 -6.03 3.93
N HIS A 245 -28.19 -6.27 3.76
CA HIS A 245 -27.23 -6.42 4.86
C HIS A 245 -25.80 -6.07 4.43
N LYS A 246 -24.91 -5.88 5.41
CA LYS A 246 -23.47 -5.67 5.15
C LYS A 246 -22.72 -7.00 5.28
N ALA A 247 -21.53 -7.10 4.70
CA ALA A 247 -20.66 -8.29 4.81
C ALA A 247 -20.55 -8.89 6.25
N PRO A 248 -20.39 -8.11 7.34
CA PRO A 248 -20.32 -8.66 8.70
C PRO A 248 -21.66 -9.21 9.24
N THR A 249 -22.78 -8.91 8.60
CA THR A 249 -24.11 -9.40 8.98
C THR A 249 -24.70 -10.32 7.92
N CYS A 250 -23.85 -10.87 7.04
CA CYS A 250 -24.28 -11.73 5.95
C CYS A 250 -24.69 -13.11 6.47
N PRO A 251 -25.89 -13.62 6.13
CA PRO A 251 -26.31 -14.97 6.53
C PRO A 251 -25.46 -16.04 5.84
N HIS A 252 -24.86 -15.72 4.69
CA HIS A 252 -23.87 -16.57 4.01
C HIS A 252 -22.45 -16.38 4.53
N GLN A 253 -22.25 -15.64 5.63
CA GLN A 253 -20.95 -15.54 6.24
C GLN A 253 -20.58 -16.90 6.83
N SER A 254 -19.86 -17.71 6.05
CA SER A 254 -19.17 -18.87 6.57
C SER A 254 -18.29 -18.38 7.70
N VAL A 255 -18.58 -18.80 8.94
CA VAL A 255 -17.71 -18.55 10.08
C VAL A 255 -16.33 -19.03 9.64
N PRO A 256 -15.34 -18.14 9.47
CA PRO A 256 -14.04 -18.58 9.01
C PRO A 256 -13.55 -19.58 10.03
N ALA A 257 -13.30 -20.81 9.56
CA ALA A 257 -12.78 -21.87 10.40
C ALA A 257 -11.59 -21.30 11.19
N PRO A 258 -11.43 -21.64 12.48
CA PRO A 258 -10.41 -21.04 13.34
C PRO A 258 -9.00 -21.08 12.71
N ALA A 259 -8.69 -22.14 11.95
CA ALA A 259 -7.47 -22.27 11.16
C ALA A 259 -7.27 -21.13 10.13
N ALA A 260 -8.30 -20.72 9.39
CA ALA A 260 -8.20 -19.64 8.40
C ALA A 260 -7.90 -18.29 9.08
N THR A 261 -8.42 -18.04 10.27
CA THR A 261 -8.10 -16.81 11.01
C THR A 261 -6.66 -16.78 11.53
N ALA A 262 -6.11 -17.93 11.94
CA ALA A 262 -4.71 -18.05 12.36
C ALA A 262 -3.75 -17.72 11.20
N VAL A 263 -3.99 -18.29 10.02
CA VAL A 263 -3.20 -18.02 8.80
C VAL A 263 -3.23 -16.54 8.41
N VAL A 264 -4.40 -15.89 8.49
CA VAL A 264 -4.52 -14.44 8.20
C VAL A 264 -3.77 -13.59 9.21
N LEU A 265 -3.75 -13.96 10.49
CA LEU A 265 -2.98 -13.25 11.50
C LEU A 265 -1.48 -13.43 11.31
N GLN A 266 -1.03 -14.66 11.04
CA GLN A 266 0.37 -14.96 10.78
C GLN A 266 0.89 -14.21 9.55
N THR A 267 0.16 -14.24 8.43
CA THR A 267 0.53 -13.48 7.23
C THR A 267 0.57 -11.97 7.47
N ARG A 268 -0.26 -11.42 8.36
CA ARG A 268 -0.18 -9.99 8.75
C ARG A 268 1.07 -9.69 9.57
N LEU A 269 1.46 -10.57 10.50
CA LEU A 269 2.68 -10.43 11.29
C LEU A 269 3.93 -10.53 10.40
N GLU A 270 3.98 -11.52 9.51
CA GLU A 270 5.05 -11.68 8.54
C GLU A 270 5.19 -10.46 7.62
N LYS A 271 4.08 -9.92 7.11
CA LYS A 271 4.09 -8.68 6.31
C LYS A 271 4.65 -7.48 7.10
N ARG A 272 4.32 -7.37 8.39
CA ARG A 272 4.86 -6.31 9.26
C ARG A 272 6.36 -6.49 9.47
N LYS A 273 6.82 -7.72 9.75
CA LYS A 273 8.24 -8.07 9.90
C LYS A 273 9.02 -7.76 8.62
N ALA A 274 8.52 -8.22 7.46
CA ALA A 274 9.11 -7.94 6.16
C ALA A 274 9.19 -6.44 5.85
N SER A 275 8.14 -5.68 6.18
CA SER A 275 8.15 -4.22 6.03
C SER A 275 9.19 -3.55 6.91
N LEU A 276 9.36 -3.98 8.17
CA LEU A 276 10.39 -3.44 9.07
C LEU A 276 11.80 -3.81 8.59
N VAL A 277 12.02 -5.05 8.19
CA VAL A 277 13.31 -5.51 7.66
C VAL A 277 13.66 -4.76 6.37
N ALA A 278 12.71 -4.57 5.45
CA ALA A 278 12.92 -3.76 4.25
C ALA A 278 13.25 -2.31 4.63
N HIS A 279 12.53 -1.73 5.60
CA HIS A 279 12.80 -0.38 6.07
C HIS A 279 14.23 -0.24 6.63
N LEU A 280 14.67 -1.20 7.44
CA LEU A 280 16.02 -1.24 8.01
C LEU A 280 17.11 -1.51 6.96
N LYS A 281 16.81 -2.31 5.92
CA LYS A 281 17.74 -2.64 4.84
C LYS A 281 18.03 -1.45 3.93
N TYR A 282 17.00 -0.69 3.54
CA TYR A 282 17.12 0.35 2.51
C TYR A 282 17.41 1.75 3.06
N VAL A 283 17.19 1.97 4.37
CA VAL A 283 17.52 3.24 5.01
C VAL A 283 18.30 2.93 6.28
N SER A 284 19.63 3.08 6.19
CA SER A 284 20.51 2.86 7.34
C SER A 284 20.09 3.75 8.49
N ILE A 285 20.17 3.23 9.71
CA ILE A 285 19.71 3.91 10.91
C ILE A 285 20.42 5.26 11.07
N HIS A 286 21.73 5.31 10.81
CA HIS A 286 22.54 6.52 10.95
C HIS A 286 22.22 7.62 9.92
N GLN A 287 21.56 7.27 8.81
CA GLN A 287 21.16 8.23 7.77
C GLN A 287 19.74 8.77 7.95
N ARG A 288 19.03 8.36 9.01
CA ARG A 288 17.65 8.80 9.26
C ARG A 288 17.66 10.13 10.00
N SER A 289 17.19 11.19 9.35
CA SER A 289 16.85 12.43 10.04
C SER A 289 15.56 12.26 10.84
N VAL A 290 15.36 13.10 11.86
CA VAL A 290 14.09 13.20 12.61
C VAL A 290 12.91 13.41 11.64
N GLU A 291 13.11 14.22 10.60
CA GLU A 291 12.09 14.45 9.56
C GLU A 291 11.70 13.19 8.79
N TYR A 292 12.65 12.29 8.54
CA TYR A 292 12.40 11.02 7.87
C TYR A 292 11.51 10.11 8.74
N GLU A 293 11.76 10.07 10.05
CA GLU A 293 10.95 9.31 11.01
C GLU A 293 9.53 9.86 11.18
N GLU A 294 9.39 11.19 11.10
CA GLU A 294 8.08 11.84 11.15
C GLU A 294 7.30 11.70 9.84
N ARG A 295 7.96 11.32 8.73
CA ARG A 295 7.33 11.28 7.41
C ARG A 295 6.11 10.36 7.32
N PRO A 296 6.08 9.15 7.91
CA PRO A 296 4.86 8.33 7.95
C PRO A 296 3.76 8.97 8.78
N ALA A 297 4.09 9.66 9.89
CA ALA A 297 3.10 10.40 10.67
C ALA A 297 2.54 11.60 9.88
N LYS A 298 3.42 12.34 9.19
CA LYS A 298 3.06 13.43 8.26
C LYS A 298 2.26 12.93 7.06
N ARG A 299 2.55 11.74 6.52
CA ARG A 299 1.76 11.07 5.45
C ARG A 299 0.47 10.44 5.95
N ALA A 300 0.39 10.03 7.21
CA ALA A 300 -0.87 9.62 7.84
C ALA A 300 -1.77 10.82 8.09
N ARG A 301 -1.16 12.00 8.29
CA ARG A 301 -1.77 13.33 8.15
C ARG A 301 -1.76 13.84 6.70
N ALA A 302 -1.65 12.97 5.69
CA ALA A 302 -2.15 13.36 4.38
C ALA A 302 -3.62 13.67 4.65
N GLU A 303 -3.92 14.97 4.66
CA GLU A 303 -5.25 15.52 4.81
C GLU A 303 -6.19 14.67 3.97
N VAL A 304 -7.40 14.45 4.47
CA VAL A 304 -8.43 13.78 3.70
C VAL A 304 -8.59 14.62 2.44
N ALA A 305 -7.93 14.21 1.35
CA ALA A 305 -8.07 14.86 0.06
C ALA A 305 -9.50 14.53 -0.35
N ARG A 306 -10.43 15.39 0.06
CA ARG A 306 -11.83 15.32 -0.33
C ARG A 306 -11.83 15.41 -1.84
N GLY A 307 -12.39 14.42 -2.50
CA GLY A 307 -12.51 14.46 -3.95
C GLY A 307 -13.39 15.64 -4.36
N PHE A 308 -13.20 16.19 -5.56
CA PHE A 308 -14.09 17.23 -6.10
C PHE A 308 -15.58 16.81 -6.02
N GLN A 309 -15.89 15.55 -6.33
CA GLN A 309 -17.24 15.00 -6.19
C GLN A 309 -17.77 14.96 -4.75
N GLU A 310 -16.89 14.85 -3.76
CA GLU A 310 -17.28 14.90 -2.35
C GLU A 310 -17.63 16.33 -1.95
N MET A 311 -16.81 17.30 -2.38
CA MET A 311 -17.07 18.73 -2.17
C MET A 311 -18.36 19.20 -2.87
N ASP A 312 -18.65 18.71 -4.07
CA ASP A 312 -19.88 19.06 -4.82
C ASP A 312 -21.16 18.56 -4.13
N ARG A 313 -21.06 17.51 -3.31
CA ARG A 313 -22.18 16.92 -2.56
C ARG A 313 -22.34 17.48 -1.16
N MET A 314 -21.34 18.21 -0.66
CA MET A 314 -21.43 18.85 0.66
C MET A 314 -22.42 20.00 0.60
N THR A 315 -23.23 20.12 1.65
CA THR A 315 -23.97 21.35 1.84
C THR A 315 -22.98 22.51 1.96
N PRO A 316 -23.35 23.75 1.60
CA PRO A 316 -22.45 24.87 1.70
C PRO A 316 -21.82 25.00 3.10
N ARG A 317 -22.55 24.64 4.16
CA ARG A 317 -22.05 24.70 5.54
C ARG A 317 -20.94 23.67 5.77
N GLU A 318 -21.17 22.41 5.41
CA GLU A 318 -20.18 21.34 5.53
C GLU A 318 -18.92 21.64 4.73
N LEU A 319 -19.07 22.24 3.54
CA LEU A 319 -17.94 22.67 2.72
C LEU A 319 -17.13 23.79 3.40
N THR A 320 -17.78 24.75 4.06
CA THR A 320 -17.06 25.80 4.79
C THR A 320 -16.33 25.24 6.02
N GLU A 321 -16.99 24.36 6.79
CA GLU A 321 -16.37 23.66 7.93
C GLU A 321 -15.19 22.77 7.47
N ALA A 322 -15.32 22.14 6.30
CA ALA A 322 -14.26 21.39 5.64
C ALA A 322 -13.04 22.27 5.35
N MET A 323 -13.26 23.39 4.65
CA MET A 323 -12.20 24.29 4.24
C MET A 323 -11.52 24.99 5.44
N LEU A 324 -12.24 25.22 6.55
CA LEU A 324 -11.67 25.68 7.82
C LEU A 324 -10.77 24.60 8.45
N GLY A 325 -11.24 23.35 8.51
CA GLY A 325 -10.46 22.21 9.04
C GLY A 325 -9.22 21.89 8.21
N ASP A 326 -9.30 22.10 6.90
CA ASP A 326 -8.20 21.92 5.94
C ASP A 326 -7.29 23.17 5.86
N GLY A 327 -7.59 24.25 6.60
CA GLY A 327 -6.79 25.48 6.66
C GLY A 327 -6.83 26.36 5.41
N LEU A 328 -7.76 26.10 4.48
CA LEU A 328 -7.98 26.90 3.26
C LEU A 328 -8.76 28.19 3.56
N LEU A 329 -9.62 28.17 4.58
CA LEU A 329 -10.27 29.35 5.13
C LEU A 329 -9.69 29.63 6.51
N ALA A 330 -9.49 30.91 6.82
CA ALA A 330 -9.14 31.33 8.17
C ALA A 330 -10.38 31.26 9.07
N ASP A 331 -10.23 30.67 10.25
CA ASP A 331 -11.25 30.80 11.29
C ASP A 331 -11.18 32.23 11.84
N LEU A 332 -12.16 33.04 11.46
CA LEU A 332 -12.31 34.42 11.93
C LEU A 332 -13.14 34.51 13.21
N THR A 333 -13.57 33.39 13.79
CA THR A 333 -14.32 33.39 15.05
C THR A 333 -13.47 34.04 16.14
N GLY A 334 -13.97 35.10 16.77
CA GLY A 334 -13.25 35.86 17.79
C GLY A 334 -12.29 36.92 17.25
N ALA A 335 -12.21 37.13 15.93
CA ALA A 335 -11.47 38.27 15.37
C ALA A 335 -12.30 39.57 15.47
N PRO A 336 -11.67 40.74 15.68
CA PRO A 336 -12.40 42.01 15.76
C PRO A 336 -13.09 42.32 14.43
N CYS A 337 -14.35 42.71 14.49
CA CYS A 337 -15.08 43.12 13.29
C CYS A 337 -14.52 44.46 12.77
N ARG A 338 -14.04 44.48 11.52
CA ARG A 338 -13.52 45.71 10.88
C ARG A 338 -14.60 46.55 10.20
N ASN A 339 -15.87 46.17 10.30
CA ASN A 339 -16.96 46.92 9.67
C ASN A 339 -17.31 48.13 10.56
N PRO A 340 -17.13 49.37 10.07
CA PRO A 340 -17.38 50.58 10.86
C PRO A 340 -18.85 50.68 11.32
N ARG A 341 -19.80 50.08 10.58
CA ARG A 341 -21.21 50.05 10.99
C ARG A 341 -21.45 49.26 12.29
N CYS A 342 -20.56 48.33 12.64
CA CYS A 342 -20.65 47.61 13.91
C CYS A 342 -20.28 48.49 15.11
N ASP A 343 -19.45 49.53 14.91
CA ASP A 343 -19.20 50.54 15.93
C ASP A 343 -20.39 51.49 16.09
N ASP A 344 -21.09 51.83 15.00
CA ASP A 344 -22.27 52.71 15.04
C ASP A 344 -23.47 52.07 15.76
N LEU A 345 -23.58 50.74 15.71
CA LEU A 345 -24.67 49.96 16.29
C LEU A 345 -24.49 49.63 17.79
N ARG A 346 -23.53 50.27 18.49
CA ARG A 346 -23.21 50.05 19.93
C ARG A 346 -24.38 50.09 20.92
N LYS A 347 -25.59 50.51 20.51
CA LYS A 347 -26.81 50.38 21.32
C LYS A 347 -27.24 48.91 21.39
N GLY A 348 -26.57 48.12 22.23
CA GLY A 348 -26.96 46.74 22.57
C GLY A 348 -25.94 45.64 22.26
N TYR A 349 -24.75 45.99 21.75
CA TYR A 349 -23.67 45.02 21.47
C TYR A 349 -22.49 45.20 22.44
N SER A 350 -21.69 44.15 22.63
CA SER A 350 -20.50 44.17 23.49
C SER A 350 -19.51 45.27 23.07
N ALA A 351 -18.77 45.83 24.04
CA ALA A 351 -17.80 46.90 23.82
C ALA A 351 -16.73 46.55 22.76
N ASN A 352 -16.48 45.26 22.54
CA ASN A 352 -15.66 44.73 21.47
C ASN A 352 -16.50 43.80 20.59
N PRO A 353 -16.95 44.23 19.40
CA PRO A 353 -17.65 43.35 18.47
C PRO A 353 -16.66 42.34 17.87
N VAL A 354 -16.78 41.09 18.28
CA VAL A 354 -16.03 39.97 17.71
C VAL A 354 -16.90 39.21 16.72
N LEU A 355 -16.29 38.74 15.64
CA LEU A 355 -16.97 37.91 14.64
C LEU A 355 -17.39 36.59 15.31
N GLY A 356 -18.68 36.28 15.28
CA GLY A 356 -19.23 35.05 15.86
C GLY A 356 -19.00 33.82 14.98
N ARG A 357 -19.40 32.64 15.48
CA ARG A 357 -19.42 31.41 14.68
C ARG A 357 -20.33 31.59 13.46
N LEU A 358 -20.00 30.95 12.34
CA LEU A 358 -20.84 30.91 11.14
C LEU A 358 -22.26 30.41 11.48
N CYS A 359 -23.22 31.33 11.48
CA CYS A 359 -24.62 31.01 11.72
C CYS A 359 -25.34 30.78 10.39
N SER A 360 -25.75 29.54 10.10
CA SER A 360 -26.72 29.30 9.04
C SER A 360 -28.11 29.70 9.56
N SER A 361 -28.58 30.90 9.20
CA SER A 361 -29.96 31.27 9.51
C SER A 361 -30.90 30.34 8.74
N LYS A 362 -31.80 29.64 9.45
CA LYS A 362 -32.74 28.68 8.84
C LYS A 362 -33.86 29.33 8.01
N SER A 363 -33.94 30.66 7.95
CA SER A 363 -35.18 31.37 7.54
C SER A 363 -35.08 32.21 6.26
N THR A 364 -33.93 32.29 5.59
CA THR A 364 -33.83 33.08 4.37
C THR A 364 -34.20 32.27 3.14
N LEU A 365 -35.42 32.51 2.66
CA LEU A 365 -35.90 32.13 1.33
C LEU A 365 -34.84 32.48 0.26
N TRP A 366 -34.64 31.58 -0.69
CA TRP A 366 -33.57 31.60 -1.71
C TRP A 366 -33.43 32.90 -2.54
N LYS A 367 -34.39 33.84 -2.49
CA LYS A 367 -34.37 35.06 -3.29
C LYS A 367 -33.30 36.08 -2.87
N ASP A 368 -32.74 35.97 -1.67
CA ASP A 368 -31.73 36.92 -1.17
C ASP A 368 -30.27 36.42 -1.30
N ILE A 369 -30.05 35.23 -1.87
CA ILE A 369 -28.72 34.59 -1.94
C ILE A 369 -27.75 35.40 -2.81
N TYR A 370 -28.23 36.12 -3.82
CA TYR A 370 -27.37 36.96 -4.66
C TYR A 370 -26.87 38.25 -3.99
N ARG A 371 -27.40 38.61 -2.80
CA ARG A 371 -27.01 39.87 -2.11
C ARG A 371 -26.26 39.69 -0.81
N ARG A 372 -26.25 38.49 -0.22
CA ARG A 372 -25.52 38.21 1.03
C ARG A 372 -24.74 36.90 0.91
N SER A 373 -23.45 37.04 0.59
CA SER A 373 -22.43 36.07 1.02
C SER A 373 -22.69 35.74 2.49
N LYS A 374 -22.69 34.47 2.91
CA LYS A 374 -22.86 34.05 4.31
C LYS A 374 -22.14 35.02 5.26
N GLU A 375 -22.89 35.92 5.89
CA GLU A 375 -22.30 36.95 6.72
C GLU A 375 -21.94 36.32 8.07
N LEU A 376 -20.70 36.53 8.51
CA LEU A 376 -20.35 36.35 9.91
C LEU A 376 -21.20 37.35 10.71
N ALA A 377 -22.15 36.86 11.49
CA ALA A 377 -22.89 37.72 12.41
C ALA A 377 -21.96 38.10 13.57
N CYS A 378 -21.86 39.38 13.89
CA CYS A 378 -21.27 39.81 15.15
C CYS A 378 -22.19 39.33 16.27
N THR A 379 -21.71 38.39 17.08
CA THR A 379 -22.43 37.91 18.26
C THR A 379 -21.91 38.67 19.46
N ALA A 380 -22.80 39.27 20.24
CA ALA A 380 -22.47 39.66 21.60
C ALA A 380 -22.34 38.37 22.43
N GLU A 381 -21.20 38.15 23.07
CA GLU A 381 -21.19 37.28 24.26
C GLU A 381 -22.01 38.02 25.32
N THR A 382 -23.30 37.72 25.39
CA THR A 382 -24.07 38.00 26.59
C THR A 382 -23.51 37.10 27.67
N ALA A 383 -22.60 37.62 28.47
CA ALA A 383 -22.25 37.05 29.76
C ALA A 383 -23.52 37.09 30.64
N TYR A 384 -24.35 36.06 30.51
CA TYR A 384 -25.29 35.70 31.56
C TYR A 384 -24.45 35.10 32.69
N TYR A 385 -24.23 35.91 33.73
CA TYR A 385 -24.05 35.39 35.08
C TYR A 385 -25.40 34.85 35.60
#